data_AF-A0A6B2TLE5-F1
#
_entry.id   AF-A0A6B2TLE5-F1
#
_cell.length_a   1.000
_cell.length_b   1.000
_cell.length_c   1.000
_cell.angle_alpha   90.00
_cell.angle_beta   90.00
_cell.angle_gamma   90.00
#
_symmetry.space_group_name_H-M   'P 1'
#
loop_
_entity.id
_entity.type
_entity.pdbx_description
1 polymer ?
#
loop_
_entity_poly.entity_id
_entity_poly.type
_entity_poly.pdbx_seq_one_letter_code
_entity_poly.pdbx_strand_id
1 'polypeptide(L)'
;MTLPAPRAAAPLGHGRHGHSRWTSFHLHAASNAQSVVDRIVTEVVGPVAGGRPWFFIRYWQGGPHVRLRLADLDAAEAARTEAELSRLL
;
A
#
# COMPACT_ATOMS: atom_id res chain seq x y z
N MET A 1 -27.56 -7.24 -28.97
CA MET A 1 -26.61 -6.22 -28.45
C MET A 1 -25.85 -6.88 -27.31
N THR A 2 -24.68 -7.44 -27.61
CA THR A 2 -23.91 -8.29 -26.68
C THR A 2 -22.85 -7.42 -25.98
N LEU A 3 -22.88 -7.38 -24.65
CA LEU A 3 -21.85 -6.71 -23.85
C LEU A 3 -20.50 -7.45 -23.98
N PRO A 4 -19.35 -6.76 -24.06
CA PRO A 4 -18.06 -7.44 -24.05
C PRO A 4 -17.81 -8.06 -22.67
N ALA A 5 -17.24 -9.26 -22.66
CA ALA A 5 -16.81 -9.93 -21.43
C ALA A 5 -15.74 -9.09 -20.69
N PRO A 6 -15.73 -9.07 -19.34
CA PRO A 6 -14.69 -8.39 -18.59
C PRO A 6 -13.32 -8.99 -18.95
N ARG A 7 -12.37 -8.11 -19.29
CA ARG A 7 -10.97 -8.46 -19.56
C ARG A 7 -10.41 -9.13 -18.31
N ALA A 8 -10.11 -10.43 -18.41
CA ALA A 8 -9.45 -11.17 -17.33
C ALA A 8 -8.18 -10.43 -16.93
N ALA A 9 -8.07 -10.06 -15.66
CA ALA A 9 -6.84 -9.56 -15.08
C ALA A 9 -5.76 -10.62 -15.32
N ALA A 10 -4.60 -10.19 -15.85
CA ALA A 10 -3.46 -11.07 -16.04
C ALA A 10 -3.15 -11.76 -14.70
N PRO A 11 -2.81 -13.06 -14.70
CA PRO A 11 -2.45 -13.74 -13.46
C PRO A 11 -1.20 -13.04 -12.90
N LEU A 12 -1.33 -12.44 -11.73
CA LEU A 12 -0.18 -12.10 -10.90
C LEU A 12 0.56 -13.41 -10.70
N GLY A 13 1.75 -13.53 -11.29
CA GLY A 13 2.56 -14.74 -11.21
C GLY A 13 2.96 -15.00 -9.76
N HIS A 14 2.18 -15.80 -9.04
CA HIS A 14 2.57 -16.31 -7.75
C HIS A 14 3.44 -17.54 -7.99
N GLY A 15 4.74 -17.32 -8.11
CA GLY A 15 5.72 -18.39 -8.09
C GLY A 15 5.58 -19.19 -6.78
N ARG A 16 5.38 -20.50 -6.94
CA ARG A 16 5.51 -21.62 -5.96
C ARG A 16 6.02 -21.22 -4.56
N HIS A 17 5.14 -21.34 -3.56
CA HIS A 17 5.39 -21.42 -2.11
C HIS A 17 6.75 -20.85 -1.62
N GLY A 18 6.93 -19.54 -1.73
CA GLY A 18 7.85 -18.76 -0.90
C GLY A 18 7.04 -17.82 -0.02
N HIS A 19 7.47 -17.58 1.22
CA HIS A 19 6.82 -16.57 2.06
C HIS A 19 6.92 -15.19 1.37
N SER A 20 5.80 -14.50 1.15
CA SER A 20 5.82 -13.12 0.65
C SER A 20 6.71 -12.26 1.53
N ARG A 21 7.61 -11.50 0.90
CA ARG A 21 8.51 -10.60 1.61
C ARG A 21 7.78 -9.29 1.88
N TRP A 22 7.49 -9.01 3.15
CA TRP A 22 6.77 -7.81 3.55
C TRP A 22 7.72 -6.67 3.90
N THR A 23 7.53 -5.52 3.25
CA THR A 23 8.22 -4.26 3.58
C THR A 23 7.32 -3.40 4.46
N SER A 24 7.90 -2.76 5.48
CA SER A 24 7.16 -1.85 6.39
C SER A 24 7.43 -0.40 6.07
N PHE A 25 6.36 0.41 6.08
CA PHE A 25 6.44 1.87 6.06
C PHE A 25 5.65 2.43 7.25
N HIS A 26 6.16 3.51 7.86
CA HIS A 26 5.50 4.22 8.96
C HIS A 26 5.11 5.61 8.47
N LEU A 27 3.81 5.83 8.28
CA LEU A 27 3.25 7.06 7.72
C LEU A 27 2.67 7.90 8.85
N HIS A 28 3.39 8.94 9.25
CA HIS A 28 2.92 9.87 10.27
C HIS A 28 1.80 10.74 9.71
N ALA A 29 0.70 10.85 10.45
CA ALA A 29 -0.41 11.72 10.09
C ALA A 29 -0.30 13.04 10.87
N ALA A 30 -0.64 14.15 10.20
CA ALA A 30 -0.69 15.46 10.85
C ALA A 30 -1.83 15.59 11.88
N SER A 31 -2.76 14.63 11.92
CA SER A 31 -3.93 14.64 12.80
C SER A 31 -4.36 13.21 13.15
N ASN A 32 -4.99 13.05 14.32
CA ASN A 32 -5.66 11.81 14.72
C ASN A 32 -7.10 11.71 14.20
N ALA A 33 -7.56 12.72 13.46
CA ALA A 33 -8.88 12.70 12.82
C ALA A 33 -8.98 11.47 11.91
N GLN A 34 -9.99 10.66 12.18
CA GLN A 34 -10.28 9.42 11.47
C GLN A 34 -10.33 9.64 9.94
N SER A 35 -10.94 10.74 9.51
CA SER A 35 -11.03 11.15 8.09
C SER A 35 -9.69 11.51 7.45
N VAL A 36 -8.69 11.95 8.22
CA VAL A 36 -7.34 12.20 7.70
C VAL A 36 -6.63 10.88 7.45
N VAL A 37 -6.70 9.95 8.41
CA VAL A 37 -6.12 8.61 8.25
C VAL A 37 -6.76 7.84 7.11
N ASP A 38 -8.08 7.95 6.94
CA ASP A 38 -8.80 7.29 5.86
C ASP A 38 -8.35 7.80 4.49
N ARG A 39 -8.19 9.12 4.32
CA ARG A 39 -7.68 9.70 3.08
C ARG A 39 -6.25 9.28 2.77
N ILE A 40 -5.37 9.21 3.77
CA ILE A 40 -4.01 8.66 3.56
C ILE A 40 -4.10 7.24 2.98
N VAL A 41 -4.98 6.39 3.53
CA VAL A 41 -5.12 5.01 3.04
C VAL A 41 -5.71 4.96 1.63
N THR A 42 -6.79 5.70 1.36
CA THR A 42 -7.53 5.58 0.10
C THR A 42 -6.88 6.37 -1.04
N GLU A 43 -6.32 7.54 -0.75
CA GLU A 43 -5.83 8.49 -1.76
C GLU A 43 -4.31 8.42 -1.97
N VAL A 44 -3.56 7.93 -0.98
CA VAL A 44 -2.09 7.80 -1.08
C VAL A 44 -1.67 6.33 -1.15
N VAL A 45 -2.02 5.52 -0.14
CA VAL A 45 -1.57 4.13 -0.06
C VAL A 45 -2.12 3.27 -1.18
N GLY A 46 -3.43 3.35 -1.46
CA GLY A 46 -4.07 2.56 -2.53
C GLY A 46 -3.39 2.73 -3.89
N PRO A 47 -3.22 3.97 -4.39
CA PRO A 47 -2.50 4.23 -5.64
C PRO A 47 -1.03 3.78 -5.62
N VAL A 48 -0.29 4.04 -4.54
CA VAL A 48 1.13 3.63 -4.42
C VAL A 48 1.29 2.11 -4.37
N ALA A 49 0.39 1.42 -3.68
CA ALA A 49 0.39 -0.04 -3.59
C ALA A 49 0.07 -0.70 -4.94
N GLY A 50 -0.78 -0.03 -5.74
CA GLY A 50 -1.29 -0.57 -6.99
C GLY A 50 -2.01 -1.90 -6.77
N GLY A 51 -1.71 -2.89 -7.61
CA GLY A 51 -2.29 -4.23 -7.52
C GLY A 51 -1.56 -5.21 -6.59
N ARG A 52 -0.55 -4.76 -5.83
CA ARG A 52 0.22 -5.65 -4.93
C ARG A 52 -0.61 -5.99 -3.68
N PRO A 53 -0.36 -7.13 -3.02
CA PRO A 53 -0.93 -7.38 -1.70
C PRO A 53 -0.42 -6.35 -0.68
N TRP A 54 -1.35 -5.72 0.03
CA TRP A 54 -1.03 -4.79 1.09
C TRP A 54 -2.06 -4.83 2.20
N PHE A 55 -1.64 -4.43 3.40
CA PHE A 55 -2.54 -4.13 4.51
C PHE A 55 -1.94 -3.03 5.37
N PHE A 56 -2.76 -2.48 6.25
CA PHE A 56 -2.32 -1.45 7.18
C PHE A 56 -2.95 -1.66 8.55
N ILE A 57 -2.33 -1.08 9.57
CA ILE A 57 -2.94 -0.88 10.88
C ILE A 57 -2.82 0.59 11.28
N ARG A 58 -3.80 1.09 12.03
CA ARG A 58 -3.73 2.40 12.67
C ARG A 58 -3.04 2.27 14.02
N TYR A 59 -2.19 3.22 14.34
CA TYR A 59 -1.42 3.24 15.58
C TYR A 59 -1.38 4.65 16.16
N TRP A 60 -1.13 4.75 17.46
CA TRP A 60 -1.23 6.01 18.22
C TRP A 60 -0.01 6.32 19.10
N GLN A 61 0.80 5.30 19.43
CA GLN A 61 2.00 5.50 20.25
C GLN A 61 3.01 6.37 19.48
N GLY A 62 3.41 7.51 20.05
CA GLY A 62 4.29 8.47 19.35
C GLY A 62 3.57 9.36 18.33
N GLY A 63 2.24 9.46 18.43
CA GLY A 63 1.39 10.25 17.54
C GLY A 63 0.61 9.39 16.53
N PRO A 64 -0.41 9.96 15.87
CA PRO A 64 -1.24 9.23 14.92
C PRO A 64 -0.42 8.82 13.70
N HIS A 65 -0.40 7.53 13.40
CA HIS A 65 0.29 7.04 12.21
C HIS A 65 -0.30 5.73 11.67
N VAL A 66 -0.02 5.46 10.40
CA VAL A 66 -0.36 4.23 9.71
C VAL A 66 0.90 3.38 9.57
N ARG A 67 0.82 2.11 9.98
CA ARG A 67 1.86 1.12 9.65
C ARG A 67 1.40 0.35 8.43
N LEU A 68 2.02 0.64 7.30
CA LEU A 68 1.75 0.00 6.01
C LEU A 68 2.66 -1.21 5.82
N ARG A 69 2.10 -2.30 5.29
CA ARG A 69 2.82 -3.49 4.84
C ARG A 69 2.53 -3.73 3.36
N LEU A 70 3.59 -3.75 2.56
CA LEU A 70 3.54 -4.05 1.14
C LEU A 70 4.33 -5.34 0.85
N ALA A 71 3.72 -6.27 0.14
CA ALA A 71 4.38 -7.50 -0.26
C ALA A 71 5.24 -7.30 -1.51
N ASP A 72 6.27 -8.14 -1.62
CA ASP A 72 6.98 -8.47 -2.85
C ASP A 72 7.63 -7.24 -3.52
N LEU A 73 8.24 -6.38 -2.69
CA LEU A 73 9.14 -5.32 -3.14
C LEU A 73 10.59 -5.80 -3.09
N ASP A 74 11.33 -5.57 -4.17
CA ASP A 74 12.79 -5.55 -4.13
C ASP A 74 13.32 -4.27 -3.42
N ALA A 75 14.64 -4.20 -3.20
CA ALA A 75 15.23 -3.07 -2.48
C ALA A 75 15.08 -1.72 -3.21
N ALA A 76 15.11 -1.73 -4.54
CA ALA A 76 14.98 -0.51 -5.35
C ALA A 76 13.51 -0.07 -5.43
N GLU A 77 12.57 -1.01 -5.51
CA GLU A 77 11.14 -0.74 -5.41
C GLU A 77 10.76 -0.21 -4.03
N ALA A 78 11.33 -0.77 -2.95
CA ALA A 78 11.13 -0.26 -1.59
C ALA A 78 11.59 1.19 -1.46
N ALA A 79 12.79 1.52 -1.96
CA ALA A 79 13.32 2.89 -1.93
C ALA A 79 12.48 3.87 -2.76
N ARG A 80 12.02 3.46 -3.95
CA ARG A 80 11.11 4.29 -4.77
C ARG A 80 9.76 4.50 -4.10
N THR A 81 9.24 3.46 -3.45
CA THR A 81 7.98 3.52 -2.70
C THR A 81 8.10 4.48 -1.52
N GLU A 82 9.20 4.42 -0.78
CA GLU A 82 9.49 5.35 0.31
C GLU A 82 9.53 6.80 -0.20
N ALA A 83 10.29 7.06 -1.26
CA ALA A 83 10.41 8.40 -1.83
C ALA A 83 9.06 8.96 -2.29
N GLU A 84 8.21 8.14 -2.92
CA GLU A 84 6.89 8.58 -3.37
C GLU A 84 5.94 8.83 -2.19
N LEU A 85 5.95 7.97 -1.17
CA LEU A 85 5.15 8.17 0.03
C LEU A 85 5.57 9.45 0.77
N SER A 86 6.88 9.71 0.88
CA SER A 86 7.41 10.96 1.47
C SER A 86 7.09 12.20 0.66
N ARG A 87 6.87 12.08 -0.65
CA ARG A 87 6.49 13.22 -1.50
C ARG A 87 5.00 13.58 -1.33
N LEU A 88 4.17 12.60 -0.96
CA LEU A 88 2.72 12.74 -0.88
C LEU A 88 2.19 13.11 0.52
N LEU A 89 3.03 13.05 1.55
CA LEU A 89 2.68 13.24 2.97
C LEU A 89 3.56 14.31 3.61
#